data_AF-A0A5N5TNG3-F1
#
_entry.id   AF-A0A5N5TNG3-F1
#
_cell.length_a   1.000
_cell.length_b   1.000
_cell.length_c   1.000
_cell.angle_alpha   90.00
_cell.angle_beta   90.00
_cell.angle_gamma   90.00
#
_symmetry.space_group_name_H-M   'P 1'
#
loop_
_entity.id
_entity.type
_entity.pdbx_description
1 polymer ?
#
loop_
_entity_poly.entity_id
_entity_poly.type
_entity_poly.pdbx_seq_one_letter_code
_entity_poly.pdbx_strand_id
1 'polypeptide(L)'
;MVYILKNENIFLDLCDDQVKMNSTNETLFIYNDTEKKELTLKGCPEQDKEFAFIYTITILIYSIPGIICGLILHHAGLVVARIIGSTLIVGLLALGLTTQDHSNWLYSAMIFIALGACLMRIAAFQFCDLFPKFRSTALTIISGTYAASPGVFLIFQ
;
A
#
# COMPACT_ATOMS: atom_id res chain seq x y z
N MET A 1 5.73 -1.04 5.44
CA MET A 1 5.25 0.20 4.82
C MET A 1 4.61 1.16 5.82
N VAL A 2 3.67 0.74 6.67
CA VAL A 2 3.02 1.60 7.69
C VAL A 2 4.04 2.28 8.63
N TYR A 3 5.14 1.61 8.99
CA TYR A 3 6.21 2.19 9.82
C TYR A 3 6.87 3.42 9.19
N ILE A 4 7.09 3.41 7.87
CA ILE A 4 7.70 4.53 7.14
C ILE A 4 6.70 5.69 7.01
N LEU A 5 5.43 5.39 6.70
CA LEU A 5 4.37 6.42 6.62
C LEU A 5 4.08 7.09 7.97
N LYS A 6 4.25 6.36 9.08
CA LYS A 6 4.21 6.91 10.43
C LYS A 6 5.41 7.82 10.73
N ASN A 7 6.59 7.49 10.21
CA ASN A 7 7.80 8.31 10.36
C ASN A 7 7.74 9.61 9.53
N GLU A 8 7.00 9.61 8.42
CA GLU A 8 6.74 10.79 7.56
C GLU A 8 5.56 11.65 8.07
N ASN A 9 5.03 11.38 9.27
CA ASN A 9 3.93 12.12 9.92
C ASN A 9 2.61 12.19 9.11
N ILE A 10 2.38 11.26 8.18
CA ILE A 10 1.17 11.26 7.35
C ILE A 10 -0.04 10.86 8.23
N PHE A 11 -1.11 11.68 8.20
CA PHE A 11 -2.32 11.58 9.05
C PHE A 11 -2.13 11.92 10.54
N LEU A 12 -1.07 12.64 10.92
CA LEU A 12 -0.90 13.09 12.31
C LEU A 12 -2.00 14.05 12.79
N ASP A 13 -2.65 14.75 11.85
CA ASP A 13 -3.80 15.64 12.11
C ASP A 13 -5.03 14.88 12.66
N LEU A 14 -5.21 13.59 12.35
CA LEU A 14 -6.33 12.82 12.90
C LEU A 14 -6.14 12.49 14.39
N CYS A 15 -4.94 12.69 14.92
CA CYS A 15 -4.62 12.44 16.33
C CYS A 15 -4.71 13.72 17.19
N ASP A 16 -5.02 14.88 16.57
CA ASP A 16 -5.20 16.17 17.27
C ASP A 16 -6.43 16.18 18.19
N ASP A 17 -7.40 15.29 17.96
CA ASP A 17 -8.58 15.19 18.84
C ASP A 17 -8.26 14.54 20.20
N GLN A 18 -7.12 13.86 20.36
CA GLN A 18 -6.61 13.44 21.68
C GLN A 18 -5.97 14.60 22.45
N VAL A 19 -5.68 15.73 21.79
CA VAL A 19 -5.21 16.97 22.44
C VAL A 19 -6.40 17.85 22.85
N LYS A 20 -7.53 17.79 22.13
CA LYS A 20 -8.73 18.61 22.42
C LYS A 20 -9.67 18.05 23.49
N MET A 21 -9.49 16.81 23.96
CA MET A 21 -10.23 16.27 25.13
C MET A 21 -9.55 16.54 26.48
N ASN A 22 -8.61 17.48 26.55
CA ASN A 22 -8.08 18.02 27.81
C ASN A 22 -8.05 19.56 27.81
N SER A 23 -8.93 20.20 27.03
CA SER A 23 -9.11 21.65 27.04
C SER A 23 -9.84 22.14 28.30
N THR A 24 -9.23 21.90 29.46
CA THR A 24 -9.35 22.75 30.64
C THR A 24 -7.96 22.82 31.27
N ASN A 25 -7.23 23.84 30.82
CA ASN A 25 -6.08 24.52 31.42
C ASN A 25 -4.74 24.34 30.67
N GLU A 26 -4.08 25.49 30.53
CA GLU A 26 -3.04 25.84 29.56
C GLU A 26 -1.74 25.02 29.67
N THR A 27 -1.23 24.65 28.49
CA THR A 27 0.17 24.43 28.09
C THR A 27 1.24 24.21 29.17
N LEU A 28 1.78 22.99 29.28
CA LEU A 28 3.24 22.80 29.37
C LEU A 28 3.65 21.33 29.20
N PHE A 29 4.65 21.13 28.34
CA PHE A 29 5.51 19.96 28.16
C PHE A 29 5.56 18.96 29.33
N ILE A 30 5.17 17.70 29.08
CA ILE A 30 5.57 16.59 29.95
C ILE A 30 7.03 16.24 29.62
N TYR A 31 7.97 17.03 30.13
CA TYR A 31 9.35 16.60 30.35
C TYR A 31 9.37 15.91 31.72
N ASN A 32 8.97 14.64 31.77
CA ASN A 32 9.21 13.82 32.96
C ASN A 32 10.67 13.35 32.93
N ASP A 33 11.48 14.01 33.74
CA ASP A 33 12.90 13.75 33.97
C ASP A 33 13.10 12.39 34.67
N THR A 34 13.01 11.28 33.92
CA THR A 34 13.82 10.06 34.13
C THR A 34 13.69 8.99 33.03
N GLU A 35 12.87 9.17 32.00
CA GLU A 35 12.93 8.33 30.80
C GLU A 35 12.58 9.19 29.59
N LYS A 36 13.47 9.22 28.60
CA LYS A 36 13.18 9.76 27.27
C LYS A 36 12.05 8.94 26.66
N LYS A 37 10.81 9.24 27.03
CA LYS A 37 9.62 8.67 26.42
C LYS A 37 9.31 9.50 25.19
N GLU A 38 10.13 9.22 24.18
CA GLU A 38 9.84 9.42 22.79
C GLU A 38 8.32 9.40 22.55
N LEU A 39 7.73 10.56 22.24
CA LEU A 39 6.34 10.71 21.83
C LEU A 39 6.14 10.16 20.40
N THR A 40 6.87 9.09 20.08
CA THR A 40 6.91 8.32 18.83
C THR A 40 6.45 6.88 19.08
N LEU A 41 5.84 6.56 20.23
CA LEU A 41 5.56 5.16 20.55
C LEU A 41 4.33 4.89 21.44
N LYS A 42 3.21 5.54 21.16
CA LYS A 42 1.91 4.90 21.39
C LYS A 42 1.02 5.22 20.20
N GLY A 43 1.00 4.28 19.24
CA GLY A 43 0.31 4.44 17.96
C GLY A 43 -1.09 5.01 18.14
N CYS A 44 -1.41 6.01 17.33
CA CYS A 44 -2.72 6.59 17.27
C CYS A 44 -3.68 5.57 16.63
N PRO A 45 -4.69 5.06 17.36
CA PRO A 45 -5.57 4.02 16.85
C PRO A 45 -6.43 4.50 15.67
N GLU A 46 -6.67 5.81 15.56
CA GLU A 46 -7.38 6.43 14.43
C GLU A 46 -6.55 6.38 13.15
N GLN A 47 -5.24 6.69 13.25
CA GLN A 47 -4.31 6.58 12.13
C GLN A 47 -4.19 5.13 11.62
N ASP A 48 -4.12 4.15 12.53
CA ASP A 48 -4.06 2.73 12.18
C ASP A 48 -5.36 2.23 11.53
N LYS A 49 -6.52 2.77 11.93
CA LYS A 49 -7.81 2.47 11.29
C LYS A 49 -7.87 2.97 9.85
N GLU A 50 -7.43 4.20 9.58
CA GLU A 50 -7.42 4.74 8.22
C GLU A 50 -6.47 3.95 7.30
N PHE A 51 -5.26 3.60 7.78
CA PHE A 51 -4.36 2.75 7.00
C PHE A 51 -4.95 1.37 6.72
N ALA A 52 -5.61 0.75 7.70
CA ALA A 52 -6.31 -0.53 7.51
C ALA A 52 -7.46 -0.41 6.51
N PHE A 53 -8.19 0.71 6.51
CA PHE A 53 -9.26 0.99 5.55
C PHE A 53 -8.73 1.13 4.13
N ILE A 54 -7.69 1.95 3.92
CA ILE A 54 -7.01 2.11 2.63
C ILE A 54 -6.52 0.75 2.11
N TYR A 55 -5.87 -0.03 2.97
CA TYR A 55 -5.39 -1.36 2.62
C TYR A 55 -6.54 -2.28 2.16
N THR A 56 -7.65 -2.28 2.89
CA THR A 56 -8.83 -3.09 2.56
C THR A 56 -9.41 -2.68 1.20
N ILE A 57 -9.61 -1.38 0.95
CA ILE A 57 -10.07 -0.87 -0.34
C ILE A 57 -9.12 -1.27 -1.48
N THR A 58 -7.81 -1.15 -1.25
CA THR A 58 -6.78 -1.52 -2.23
C THR A 58 -6.92 -2.99 -2.64
N ILE A 59 -7.14 -3.89 -1.69
CA ILE A 59 -7.34 -5.33 -1.98
C ILE A 59 -8.66 -5.58 -2.72
N LEU A 60 -9.73 -4.86 -2.37
CA LEU A 60 -11.02 -4.98 -3.07
C LEU A 60 -10.88 -4.55 -4.54
N ILE A 61 -10.23 -3.42 -4.80
CA ILE A 61 -9.96 -2.90 -6.15
C ILE A 61 -8.99 -3.80 -6.91
N TYR A 62 -8.11 -4.50 -6.22
CA TYR A 62 -7.23 -5.48 -6.84
C TYR A 62 -8.00 -6.76 -7.24
N SER A 63 -8.95 -7.20 -6.41
CA SER A 63 -9.57 -8.53 -6.54
C SER A 63 -10.85 -8.51 -7.39
N ILE A 64 -11.71 -7.50 -7.22
CA ILE A 64 -13.04 -7.41 -7.89
C ILE A 64 -12.92 -7.18 -9.41
N PRO A 65 -12.06 -6.26 -9.90
CA PRO A 65 -11.90 -6.01 -11.33
C PRO A 65 -11.02 -7.04 -12.05
N GLY A 66 -10.63 -8.16 -11.43
CA GLY A 66 -9.78 -9.17 -12.08
C GLY A 66 -10.36 -9.67 -13.40
N ILE A 67 -11.69 -9.76 -13.50
CA ILE A 67 -12.42 -10.10 -14.73
C ILE A 67 -12.29 -8.97 -15.78
N ILE A 68 -12.45 -7.71 -15.37
CA ILE A 68 -12.34 -6.54 -16.25
C ILE A 68 -10.92 -6.42 -16.78
N CYS A 69 -9.91 -6.61 -15.92
CA CYS A 69 -8.51 -6.62 -16.30
C CYS A 69 -8.19 -7.77 -17.27
N GLY A 70 -8.80 -8.94 -17.05
CA GLY A 70 -8.74 -10.07 -17.97
C GLY A 70 -9.37 -9.78 -19.34
N LEU A 71 -10.50 -9.07 -19.38
CA LEU A 71 -11.15 -8.65 -20.63
C LEU A 71 -10.30 -7.64 -21.42
N ILE A 72 -9.71 -6.65 -20.73
CA ILE A 72 -8.78 -5.70 -21.32
C ILE A 72 -7.60 -6.45 -21.94
N LEU A 73 -7.04 -7.43 -21.23
CA LEU A 73 -5.93 -8.24 -21.72
C LEU A 73 -6.32 -9.09 -22.94
N HIS A 74 -7.55 -9.61 -22.96
CA HIS A 74 -8.07 -10.39 -24.08
C HIS A 74 -8.30 -9.54 -25.35
N HIS A 75 -8.74 -8.29 -25.21
CA HIS A 75 -9.03 -7.43 -26.36
C HIS A 75 -7.84 -6.56 -26.80
N ALA A 76 -7.05 -6.03 -25.87
CA ALA A 76 -5.92 -5.15 -26.15
C ALA A 76 -4.59 -5.91 -26.33
N GLY A 77 -4.53 -7.17 -25.90
CA GLY A 77 -3.34 -8.02 -26.01
C GLY A 77 -2.32 -7.81 -24.89
N LEU A 78 -1.40 -8.78 -24.76
CA LEU A 78 -0.41 -8.87 -23.68
C LEU A 78 0.54 -7.67 -23.61
N VAL A 79 0.98 -7.16 -24.77
CA VAL A 79 1.95 -6.05 -24.83
C VAL A 79 1.32 -4.74 -24.34
N VAL A 80 0.09 -4.45 -24.78
CA VAL A 80 -0.62 -3.22 -24.40
C VAL A 80 -0.94 -3.23 -22.92
N ALA A 81 -1.42 -4.36 -22.38
CA ALA A 81 -1.67 -4.49 -20.95
C ALA A 81 -0.40 -4.31 -20.11
N ARG A 82 0.76 -4.77 -20.59
CA ARG A 82 2.05 -4.55 -19.91
C ARG A 82 2.48 -3.09 -19.91
N ILE A 83 2.30 -2.39 -21.04
CA ILE A 83 2.61 -0.95 -21.13
C ILE A 83 1.71 -0.17 -20.18
N ILE A 84 0.39 -0.42 -20.20
CA ILE A 84 -0.57 0.22 -19.30
C ILE A 84 -0.22 -0.06 -17.84
N GLY A 85 0.02 -1.33 -17.49
CA GLY A 85 0.42 -1.72 -16.13
C GLY A 85 1.71 -1.02 -15.66
N SER A 86 2.72 -0.93 -16.53
CA SER A 86 3.97 -0.23 -16.23
C SER A 86 3.75 1.28 -16.03
N THR A 87 2.89 1.91 -16.84
CA THR A 87 2.57 3.34 -16.67
C THR A 87 1.80 3.61 -15.37
N LEU A 88 0.93 2.69 -14.96
CA LEU A 88 0.18 2.82 -13.70
C LEU A 88 1.07 2.63 -12.48
N ILE A 89 2.12 1.79 -12.58
CA ILE A 89 3.13 1.60 -11.53
C ILE A 89 4.01 2.84 -11.33
N VAL A 90 4.04 3.78 -12.27
CA VAL A 90 4.63 5.12 -12.03
C VAL A 90 3.91 5.83 -10.85
N GLY A 91 2.69 5.43 -10.50
CA GLY A 91 2.02 5.83 -9.25
C GLY A 91 2.80 5.49 -7.97
N LEU A 92 3.76 4.56 -8.01
CA LEU A 92 4.68 4.28 -6.91
C LEU A 92 5.67 5.43 -6.67
N LEU A 93 6.06 6.17 -7.73
CA LEU A 93 6.83 7.42 -7.58
C LEU A 93 5.97 8.51 -6.94
N ALA A 94 4.68 8.59 -7.31
CA ALA A 94 3.75 9.52 -6.67
C ALA A 94 3.55 9.19 -5.18
N LEU A 95 3.52 7.90 -4.82
CA LEU A 95 3.49 7.45 -3.43
C LEU A 95 4.76 7.86 -2.67
N GLY A 96 5.95 7.73 -3.29
CA GLY A 96 7.22 8.13 -2.68
C GLY A 96 7.40 9.64 -2.51
N LEU A 97 6.67 10.46 -3.29
CA LEU A 97 6.65 11.92 -3.19
C LEU A 97 5.52 12.44 -2.28
N THR A 98 4.73 11.55 -1.67
CA THR A 98 3.61 11.97 -0.82
C THR A 98 4.13 12.56 0.49
N THR A 99 3.90 13.86 0.68
CA THR A 99 4.22 14.62 1.91
C THR A 99 2.93 14.84 2.74
N GLN A 100 3.06 15.21 4.02
CA GLN A 100 1.96 15.47 4.97
C GLN A 100 0.77 16.25 4.39
N ASP A 101 1.02 17.30 3.60
CA ASP A 101 -0.03 18.17 3.03
C ASP A 101 -0.91 17.49 1.95
N HIS A 102 -0.47 16.35 1.40
CA HIS A 102 -1.13 15.69 0.27
C HIS A 102 -1.66 14.30 0.65
N SER A 103 -2.15 14.12 1.88
CA SER A 103 -2.67 12.82 2.35
C SER A 103 -3.77 12.23 1.45
N ASN A 104 -4.57 13.07 0.79
CA ASN A 104 -5.58 12.63 -0.17
C ASN A 104 -5.00 11.95 -1.43
N TRP A 105 -3.77 12.28 -1.82
CA TRP A 105 -3.10 11.64 -2.96
C TRP A 105 -2.75 10.18 -2.67
N LEU A 106 -2.59 9.81 -1.40
CA LEU A 106 -2.26 8.45 -0.99
C LEU A 106 -3.38 7.46 -1.36
N TYR A 107 -4.65 7.84 -1.19
CA TYR A 107 -5.78 7.01 -1.62
C TYR A 107 -5.72 6.76 -3.14
N SER A 108 -5.55 7.82 -3.93
CA SER A 108 -5.50 7.70 -5.39
C SER A 108 -4.29 6.89 -5.87
N ALA A 109 -3.11 7.12 -5.28
CA ALA A 109 -1.90 6.38 -5.58
C ALA A 109 -2.06 4.88 -5.29
N MET A 110 -2.64 4.52 -4.15
CA MET A 110 -2.88 3.12 -3.78
C MET A 110 -3.85 2.42 -4.75
N ILE A 111 -4.87 3.13 -5.25
CA ILE A 111 -5.80 2.63 -6.27
C ILE A 111 -5.07 2.36 -7.60
N PHE A 112 -4.25 3.31 -8.07
CA PHE A 112 -3.48 3.13 -9.30
C PHE A 112 -2.47 1.99 -9.20
N ILE A 113 -1.78 1.86 -8.06
CA ILE A 113 -0.86 0.75 -7.80
C ILE A 113 -1.62 -0.59 -7.79
N ALA A 114 -2.79 -0.65 -7.15
CA ALA A 114 -3.61 -1.88 -7.13
C ALA A 114 -4.01 -2.33 -8.54
N LEU A 115 -4.47 -1.39 -9.37
CA LEU A 115 -4.85 -1.66 -10.76
C LEU A 115 -3.65 -2.09 -11.61
N GLY A 116 -2.54 -1.35 -11.54
CA GLY A 116 -1.31 -1.69 -12.26
C GLY A 116 -0.74 -3.05 -11.86
N ALA A 117 -0.71 -3.35 -10.56
CA ALA A 117 -0.28 -4.64 -10.02
C ALA A 117 -1.21 -5.78 -10.43
N CYS A 118 -2.52 -5.54 -10.56
CA CYS A 118 -3.46 -6.53 -11.06
C CYS A 118 -3.18 -6.90 -12.52
N LEU A 119 -3.04 -5.90 -13.41
CA LEU A 119 -2.72 -6.12 -14.81
C LEU A 119 -1.39 -6.87 -15.00
N MET A 120 -0.34 -6.46 -14.28
CA MET A 120 0.98 -7.11 -14.38
C MET A 120 0.94 -8.58 -13.95
N ARG A 121 0.16 -8.93 -12.92
CA ARG A 121 0.06 -10.32 -12.46
C ARG A 121 -0.69 -11.20 -13.45
N ILE A 122 -1.81 -10.73 -13.99
CA ILE A 122 -2.57 -11.51 -14.98
C ILE A 122 -1.69 -11.72 -16.23
N ALA A 123 -0.96 -10.70 -16.67
CA ALA A 123 0.03 -10.84 -17.74
C ALA A 123 1.13 -11.84 -17.39
N ALA A 124 1.62 -11.85 -16.14
CA ALA A 124 2.62 -12.82 -15.66
C ALA A 124 2.12 -14.27 -15.74
N PHE A 125 0.84 -14.52 -15.44
CA PHE A 125 0.24 -15.85 -15.56
C PHE A 125 0.13 -16.33 -17.00
N GLN A 126 -0.09 -15.44 -17.97
CA GLN A 126 -0.06 -15.81 -19.39
C GLN A 126 1.32 -16.28 -19.85
N PHE A 127 2.41 -15.79 -19.25
CA PHE A 127 3.75 -16.33 -19.53
C PHE A 127 3.93 -17.78 -19.06
N CYS A 128 3.20 -18.23 -18.04
CA CYS A 128 3.25 -19.64 -17.61
C CYS A 128 2.73 -20.59 -18.69
N ASP A 129 1.80 -20.13 -19.53
CA ASP A 129 1.22 -20.93 -20.61
C ASP A 129 2.24 -21.19 -21.74
N LEU A 130 3.33 -20.41 -21.81
CA LEU A 130 4.44 -20.64 -22.74
C LEU A 130 5.23 -21.92 -22.42
N PHE A 131 5.15 -22.42 -21.18
CA PHE A 131 5.80 -23.66 -20.73
C PHE A 131 4.75 -24.72 -20.38
N PRO A 132 4.04 -25.31 -21.37
CA PRO A 132 2.92 -26.21 -21.11
C PRO A 132 3.30 -27.43 -20.25
N LYS A 133 4.55 -27.92 -20.35
CA LYS A 133 5.07 -29.04 -19.56
C LYS A 133 5.29 -28.71 -18.08
N PHE A 134 5.58 -27.46 -17.74
CA PHE A 134 5.91 -27.02 -16.37
C PHE A 134 5.02 -25.87 -15.88
N ARG A 135 3.84 -25.72 -16.49
CA ARG A 135 2.90 -24.62 -16.24
C ARG A 135 2.56 -24.45 -14.76
N SER A 136 2.26 -25.57 -14.09
CA SER A 136 1.93 -25.58 -12.67
C SER A 136 3.10 -25.09 -11.81
N THR A 137 4.31 -25.59 -12.08
CA THR A 137 5.55 -25.16 -11.40
C THR A 137 5.82 -23.67 -11.61
N ALA A 138 5.69 -23.17 -12.84
CA ALA A 138 5.86 -21.75 -13.15
C ALA A 138 4.83 -20.88 -12.40
N LEU A 139 3.57 -21.30 -12.37
CA LEU A 139 2.51 -20.61 -11.62
C LEU A 139 2.79 -20.57 -10.11
N THR A 140 3.24 -21.69 -9.55
CA THR A 140 3.63 -21.77 -8.13
C THR A 140 4.80 -20.84 -7.82
N ILE A 141 5.82 -20.77 -8.68
CA ILE A 141 6.97 -19.86 -8.49
C ILE A 141 6.53 -18.39 -8.51
N ILE A 142 5.71 -17.99 -9.50
CA ILE A 142 5.23 -16.60 -9.60
C ILE A 142 4.39 -16.22 -8.37
N SER A 143 3.46 -17.10 -7.97
CA SER A 143 2.58 -16.84 -6.83
C SER A 143 3.32 -16.88 -5.50
N GLY A 144 4.30 -17.78 -5.36
CA GLY A 144 5.18 -17.87 -4.20
C GLY A 144 6.04 -16.62 -4.03
N THR A 145 6.58 -16.07 -5.12
CA THR A 145 7.34 -14.81 -5.09
C THR A 145 6.48 -13.63 -4.61
N TYR A 146 5.23 -13.56 -5.07
CA TYR A 146 4.28 -12.53 -4.62
C TYR A 146 3.95 -12.67 -3.12
N ALA A 147 3.68 -13.89 -2.66
CA ALA A 147 3.40 -14.17 -1.25
C ALA A 147 4.62 -13.94 -0.34
N ALA A 148 5.85 -14.10 -0.85
CA ALA A 148 7.09 -13.88 -0.11
C ALA A 148 7.48 -12.40 0.02
N SER A 149 6.97 -11.52 -0.84
CA SER A 149 7.29 -10.08 -0.85
C SER A 149 7.14 -9.37 0.51
N PRO A 150 6.07 -9.58 1.31
CA PRO A 150 5.98 -8.99 2.64
C PRO A 150 6.97 -9.57 3.65
N GLY A 151 7.58 -10.74 3.39
CA GLY A 151 8.48 -11.41 4.32
C GLY A 151 9.75 -10.62 4.64
N VAL A 152 10.20 -9.75 3.73
CA VAL A 152 11.34 -8.85 3.98
C VAL A 152 11.05 -7.91 5.15
N PHE A 153 9.81 -7.42 5.30
CA PHE A 153 9.44 -6.56 6.41
C PHE A 153 9.46 -7.27 7.76
N LEU A 154 9.23 -8.59 7.80
CA LEU A 154 9.31 -9.37 9.05
C LEU A 154 10.74 -9.52 9.57
N ILE A 155 11.75 -9.41 8.69
CA ILE A 155 13.16 -9.49 9.06
C ILE A 155 13.65 -8.15 9.64
N PHE A 156 13.09 -7.03 9.18
CA PHE A 156 13.47 -5.67 9.59
C PHE A 156 12.60 -5.09 10.72
N GLN A 157 11.63 -5.84 11.24
CA GLN A 157 10.74 -5.43 12.33
C GLN A 157 11.36 -5.71 13.70
#